data_AF-A0A382XB79-F1
#
_entry.id   AF-A0A382XB79-F1
#
_cell.length_a   1.000
_cell.length_b   1.000
_cell.length_c   1.000
_cell.angle_alpha   90.00
_cell.angle_beta   90.00
_cell.angle_gamma   90.00
#
_symmetry.space_group_name_H-M   'P 1'
#
loop_
_entity.id
_entity.type
_entity.pdbx_description
1 polymer ?
#
loop_
_entity_poly.entity_id
_entity_poly.type
_entity_poly.pdbx_seq_one_letter_code
_entity_poly.pdbx_strand_id
1 'polypeptide(L)'
;MAKLSLKPSSLAVGGRPIHYAWVIVFVGAVMRLFSSSFRSSSSILIPRLVDSFGWSYGAVGLGFAIQWIVSGLFGPPAGMLGDRYGVRWTMRLGALLFIVGMVLTGF
;
A
#
# COMPACT_ATOMS: atom_id res chain seq x y z
N MET A 1 -7.57 5.14 -32.65
CA MET A 1 -6.64 5.99 -31.87
C MET A 1 -7.35 6.45 -30.61
N ALA A 2 -7.08 5.79 -29.47
CA ALA A 2 -7.74 6.11 -28.21
C ALA A 2 -7.20 7.44 -27.65
N LYS A 3 -8.05 8.47 -27.60
CA LYS A 3 -7.72 9.78 -27.01
C LYS A 3 -7.73 9.64 -25.49
N LEU A 4 -6.54 9.49 -24.90
CA LEU A 4 -6.35 9.43 -23.45
C LEU A 4 -6.44 10.85 -22.88
N SER A 5 -7.57 11.23 -22.31
CA SER A 5 -7.77 12.54 -21.67
C SER A 5 -7.40 12.46 -20.19
N LEU A 6 -6.25 13.02 -19.80
CA LEU A 6 -5.71 13.02 -18.44
C LEU A 6 -6.32 14.11 -17.52
N LYS A 7 -7.50 14.65 -17.85
CA LYS A 7 -8.17 15.63 -16.99
C LYS A 7 -8.86 14.91 -15.82
N PRO A 8 -8.63 15.32 -14.55
CA PRO A 8 -9.18 14.64 -13.36
C PRO A 8 -10.71 14.52 -13.32
N SER A 9 -11.41 15.39 -14.08
CA SER A 9 -12.86 15.43 -14.21
C SER A 9 -13.41 14.75 -15.47
N SER A 10 -12.57 14.33 -16.42
CA SER A 10 -13.00 13.69 -17.68
C SER A 10 -11.98 12.68 -18.22
N LEU A 11 -11.53 11.77 -17.34
CA LEU A 11 -10.93 10.52 -17.80
C LEU A 11 -12.03 9.75 -18.54
N ALA A 12 -11.85 9.47 -19.82
CA ALA A 12 -12.80 8.71 -20.63
C ALA A 12 -12.02 7.77 -21.55
N VAL A 13 -12.38 6.49 -21.55
CA VAL A 13 -11.85 5.48 -22.48
C VAL A 13 -13.02 5.00 -23.32
N GLY A 14 -12.87 5.07 -24.65
CA GLY A 14 -13.90 4.60 -25.58
C GLY A 14 -15.21 5.39 -25.57
N GLY A 15 -15.21 6.66 -25.15
CA GLY A 15 -16.40 7.53 -25.19
C GLY A 15 -17.33 7.42 -23.97
N ARG A 16 -16.97 6.63 -22.96
CA ARG A 16 -17.68 6.58 -21.66
C ARG A 16 -16.85 7.31 -20.58
N PRO A 17 -17.46 8.20 -19.77
CA PRO A 17 -16.75 8.86 -18.69
C PRO A 17 -16.30 7.81 -17.66
N ILE A 18 -15.01 7.68 -17.45
CA ILE A 18 -14.41 6.89 -16.38
C ILE A 18 -14.59 7.67 -15.09
N HIS A 19 -15.39 7.11 -14.19
CA HIS A 19 -15.54 7.63 -12.85
C HIS A 19 -14.17 7.66 -12.14
N TYR A 20 -13.85 8.75 -11.43
CA TYR A 20 -12.62 8.87 -10.62
C TYR A 20 -12.42 7.71 -9.61
N ALA A 21 -13.49 6.94 -9.35
CA ALA A 21 -13.43 5.71 -8.58
C ALA A 21 -12.44 4.70 -9.17
N TRP A 22 -12.30 4.61 -10.49
CA TRP A 22 -11.33 3.72 -11.14
C TRP A 22 -9.88 4.12 -10.87
N VAL A 23 -9.59 5.42 -10.71
CA VAL A 23 -8.26 5.88 -10.29
C VAL A 23 -7.98 5.42 -8.87
N ILE A 24 -8.96 5.54 -7.97
CA ILE A 24 -8.85 5.08 -6.58
C ILE A 24 -8.63 3.57 -6.53
N VAL A 25 -9.38 2.80 -7.33
CA VAL A 25 -9.23 1.34 -7.44
C VAL A 25 -7.85 0.98 -7.98
N PHE A 26 -7.37 1.64 -9.03
CA PHE A 26 -6.04 1.39 -9.59
C PHE A 26 -4.94 1.68 -8.56
N VAL A 27 -4.98 2.82 -7.88
CA VAL A 27 -4.01 3.19 -6.84
C VAL A 27 -4.05 2.17 -5.69
N GLY A 28 -5.24 1.82 -5.21
CA GLY A 28 -5.41 0.82 -4.15
C GLY A 28 -4.89 -0.56 -4.57
N ALA A 29 -5.15 -0.98 -5.81
CA ALA A 29 -4.65 -2.24 -6.35
C ALA A 29 -3.12 -2.27 -6.43
N VAL A 30 -2.50 -1.19 -6.93
CA VAL A 30 -1.04 -1.06 -6.99
C VAL A 30 -0.42 -1.11 -5.58
N MET A 31 -0.97 -0.37 -4.62
CA MET A 31 -0.51 -0.41 -3.23
C MET A 31 -0.60 -1.83 -2.65
N ARG A 32 -1.71 -2.53 -2.90
CA ARG A 32 -1.94 -3.88 -2.38
C ARG A 32 -1.01 -4.91 -3.03
N LEU A 33 -0.72 -4.77 -4.32
CA LEU A 33 0.25 -5.59 -5.04
C LEU A 33 1.65 -5.43 -4.46
N PHE A 34 2.15 -4.19 -4.32
CA PHE A 34 3.46 -3.94 -3.73
C PHE A 34 3.58 -4.47 -2.30
N SER A 35 2.56 -4.25 -1.47
CA SER A 35 2.52 -4.79 -0.11
C SER A 35 2.54 -6.33 -0.09
N SER A 36 1.91 -6.99 -1.08
CA SER A 36 1.97 -8.44 -1.20
C SER A 36 3.34 -8.93 -1.63
N SER A 37 3.95 -8.29 -2.63
CA SER A 37 5.27 -8.64 -3.15
C SER A 37 6.33 -8.55 -2.06
N PHE A 38 6.33 -7.49 -1.24
CA PHE A 38 7.29 -7.35 -0.14
C PHE A 38 7.19 -8.50 0.87
N ARG A 39 5.97 -8.88 1.28
CA ARG A 39 5.76 -10.06 2.16
C ARG A 39 6.28 -11.34 1.52
N SER A 40 5.97 -11.57 0.24
CA SER A 40 6.43 -12.76 -0.47
C SER A 40 7.95 -12.81 -0.64
N SER A 41 8.62 -11.67 -0.88
CA SER A 41 10.07 -11.59 -0.98
C SER A 41 10.75 -11.74 0.39
N SER A 42 10.12 -11.22 1.46
CA SER A 42 10.69 -11.25 2.80
C SER A 42 10.91 -12.67 3.32
N SER A 43 10.08 -13.65 2.94
CA SER A 43 10.24 -15.05 3.38
C SER A 43 11.57 -15.68 2.93
N ILE A 44 12.12 -15.26 1.78
CA ILE A 44 13.42 -15.74 1.26
C ILE A 44 14.60 -15.01 1.93
N LEU A 45 14.36 -13.78 2.40
CA LEU A 45 15.37 -12.93 3.05
C LEU A 45 15.60 -13.31 4.52
N ILE A 46 14.63 -13.92 5.19
CA ILE A 46 14.71 -14.27 6.62
C ILE A 46 15.98 -15.07 6.98
N PRO A 47 16.35 -16.16 6.28
CA PRO A 47 17.55 -16.92 6.60
C PRO A 47 18.83 -16.08 6.47
N ARG A 48 18.90 -15.22 5.43
CA ARG A 48 20.04 -14.32 5.21
C ARG A 48 20.15 -13.25 6.31
N LEU A 49 19.03 -12.74 6.79
CA LEU A 49 18.95 -11.78 7.90
C LEU A 49 19.40 -12.42 9.21
N VAL A 50 18.93 -13.62 9.51
CA VAL A 50 19.32 -14.42 10.69
C VAL A 50 20.83 -14.66 10.69
N ASP A 51 21.40 -15.08 9.56
CA ASP A 51 22.83 -15.36 9.44
C ASP A 51 23.70 -14.08 9.49
N SER A 52 23.25 -12.98 8.87
CA SER A 52 24.04 -11.74 8.75
C SER A 52 23.96 -10.85 10.00
N PHE A 53 22.81 -10.81 10.68
CA PHE A 53 22.61 -10.02 11.90
C PHE A 53 22.72 -10.84 13.18
N GLY A 54 22.88 -12.17 13.08
CA GLY A 54 22.94 -13.08 14.23
C GLY A 54 21.64 -13.21 15.00
N TRP A 55 20.50 -12.86 14.38
CA TRP A 55 19.19 -12.87 15.03
C TRP A 55 18.60 -14.27 15.09
N SER A 56 17.84 -14.60 16.13
CA SER A 56 17.07 -15.86 16.14
C SER A 56 15.83 -15.76 15.24
N TYR A 57 15.37 -16.88 14.68
CA TYR A 57 14.10 -16.94 13.94
C TYR A 57 12.92 -16.41 14.76
N GLY A 58 12.95 -16.56 16.09
CA GLY A 58 11.95 -16.02 17.01
C GLY A 58 11.94 -14.49 17.05
N ALA A 59 13.10 -13.83 17.04
CA ALA A 59 13.19 -12.37 17.01
C ALA A 59 12.62 -11.79 15.71
N VAL A 60 12.91 -12.43 14.57
CA VAL A 60 12.31 -12.07 13.28
C VAL A 60 10.80 -12.29 13.28
N GLY A 61 10.34 -13.42 13.83
CA GLY A 61 8.92 -13.72 14.00
C GLY A 61 8.18 -12.69 14.87
N LEU A 62 8.82 -12.22 15.95
CA LEU A 62 8.27 -11.13 16.78
C LEU A 62 8.12 -9.82 15.99
N GLY A 63 9.07 -9.49 15.12
CA GLY A 63 8.96 -8.33 14.22
C GLY A 63 7.72 -8.41 13.33
N PHE A 64 7.49 -9.56 12.69
CA PHE A 64 6.27 -9.79 11.91
C PHE A 64 5.00 -9.75 12.77
N ALA A 65 5.02 -10.30 13.99
CA ALA A 65 3.88 -10.26 14.88
C ALA A 65 3.48 -8.81 15.23
N ILE A 66 4.46 -7.96 15.56
CA ILE A 66 4.23 -6.54 15.81
C ILE A 66 3.64 -5.87 14.56
N GLN A 67 4.17 -6.17 13.37
CA GLN A 67 3.64 -5.63 12.11
C GLN A 67 2.15 -5.96 11.93
N TRP A 68 1.71 -7.19 12.22
CA TRP A 68 0.31 -7.60 12.10
C TRP A 68 -0.58 -6.92 13.14
N ILE A 69 -0.12 -6.79 14.39
CA ILE A 69 -0.84 -6.07 15.45
C ILE A 69 -1.05 -4.61 15.06
N VAL A 70 0.02 -3.94 14.62
CA VAL A 70 -0.03 -2.56 14.14
C VAL A 70 -0.99 -2.46 12.96
N SER A 71 -0.89 -3.35 11.97
CA SER A 71 -1.79 -3.34 10.81
C SER A 71 -3.26 -3.48 11.21
N GLY A 72 -3.58 -4.35 12.16
CA GLY A 72 -4.94 -4.50 12.71
C GLY A 72 -5.41 -3.25 13.46
N LEU A 73 -4.54 -2.68 14.30
CA LEU A 73 -4.85 -1.51 15.12
C LEU A 73 -5.10 -0.24 14.27
N PHE A 74 -4.35 -0.09 13.18
CA PHE A 74 -4.51 1.05 12.26
C PHE A 74 -5.65 0.88 11.24
N GLY A 75 -6.29 -0.30 11.16
CA GLY A 75 -7.43 -0.55 10.29
C GLY A 75 -8.63 0.37 10.56
N PRO A 76 -9.21 0.39 11.79
CA PRO A 76 -10.37 1.22 12.12
C PRO A 76 -10.13 2.73 11.96
N PRO A 77 -9.01 3.32 12.43
CA PRO A 77 -8.71 4.73 12.19
C PRO A 77 -8.62 5.07 10.70
N ALA A 78 -8.03 4.19 9.89
CA ALA A 78 -7.94 4.39 8.44
C ALA A 78 -9.31 4.39 7.76
N GLY A 79 -10.22 3.51 8.19
CA GLY A 79 -11.62 3.49 7.73
C GLY A 79 -12.37 4.77 8.12
N MET A 80 -12.29 5.16 9.39
CA MET A 80 -12.92 6.38 9.90
C MET A 80 -12.43 7.65 9.19
N LEU A 81 -11.13 7.72 8.86
CA LEU A 81 -10.58 8.81 8.05
C LEU A 81 -11.20 8.86 6.66
N GLY A 82 -11.44 7.70 6.04
CA GLY A 82 -12.13 7.57 4.76
C GLY A 82 -13.56 8.09 4.80
N ASP A 83 -14.30 7.74 5.85
CA ASP A 83 -15.71 8.11 6.02
C ASP A 83 -15.89 9.59 6.40
N ARG A 84 -14.99 10.14 7.23
CA ARG A 84 -15.12 11.51 7.78
C ARG A 84 -14.56 12.60 6.86
N TYR A 85 -13.41 12.36 6.22
CA TYR A 85 -12.71 13.36 5.40
C TYR A 85 -12.83 13.12 3.89
N GLY A 86 -13.53 12.05 3.52
CA GLY A 86 -13.77 11.67 2.14
C GLY A 86 -12.61 10.89 1.52
N VAL A 87 -12.98 9.89 0.72
CA VAL A 87 -12.07 8.92 0.09
C VAL A 87 -10.90 9.58 -0.65
N ARG A 88 -11.12 10.71 -1.32
CA ARG A 88 -10.08 11.38 -2.13
C ARG A 88 -8.90 11.89 -1.31
N TRP A 89 -9.17 12.46 -0.14
CA TRP A 89 -8.12 13.04 0.71
C TRP A 89 -7.37 11.92 1.44
N THR A 90 -8.12 10.97 1.99
CA THR A 90 -7.59 9.78 2.67
C THR A 90 -6.70 8.95 1.75
N MET A 91 -7.06 8.78 0.47
CA MET A 91 -6.22 8.00 -0.46
C MET A 91 -4.91 8.71 -0.81
N ARG A 92 -4.90 10.05 -0.88
CA ARG A 92 -3.65 10.81 -1.11
C ARG A 92 -2.70 10.67 0.07
N LEU A 93 -3.22 10.84 1.29
CA LEU A 93 -2.44 10.69 2.51
C LEU A 93 -1.92 9.26 2.66
N GLY A 94 -2.78 8.27 2.44
CA GLY A 94 -2.42 6.84 2.50
C GLY A 94 -1.38 6.46 1.44
N ALA A 95 -1.51 6.95 0.21
CA ALA A 95 -0.52 6.72 -0.83
C ALA A 95 0.83 7.35 -0.49
N LEU A 96 0.86 8.59 0.01
CA LEU A 96 2.09 9.26 0.41
C LEU A 96 2.77 8.52 1.58
N LEU A 97 2.02 8.16 2.61
CA LEU A 97 2.53 7.40 3.76
C LEU A 97 3.10 6.04 3.31
N PHE A 98 2.40 5.35 2.40
CA PHE A 98 2.85 4.07 1.86
C PHE A 98 4.14 4.21 1.07
N ILE A 99 4.24 5.20 0.16
CA ILE A 99 5.45 5.42 -0.63
C ILE A 99 6.63 5.73 0.28
N VAL A 100 6.45 6.64 1.25
CA VAL A 100 7.50 6.99 2.22
C VAL A 100 7.92 5.77 3.02
N GLY A 101 6.97 4.98 3.53
CA GLY A 101 7.26 3.76 4.29
C GLY A 101 8.01 2.71 3.46
N MET A 102 7.63 2.50 2.20
CA MET A 102 8.31 1.58 1.30
C MET A 102 9.75 2.02 1.01
N VAL A 103 9.96 3.31 0.75
CA VAL A 103 11.29 3.88 0.51
C VAL A 103 12.17 3.71 1.74
N LEU A 104 11.65 4.02 2.93
CA LEU A 104 12.39 3.86 4.18
C LEU A 104 12.78 2.40 4.48
N THR A 105 11.97 1.44 4.01
CA THR A 105 12.24 0.00 4.19
C THR A 105 13.28 -0.53 3.20
N GLY A 106 13.47 0.17 2.07
CA GLY A 106 14.43 -0.22 1.03
C GLY A 106 15.85 0.30 1.22
N PHE A 107 16.06 1.24 2.16
CA PHE A 107 17.37 1.73 2.59
C PHE A 107 17.85 0.95 3.82
#